data_AF-A0A973DJS4-F1
#
_entry.id   AF-A0A973DJS4-F1
#
_cell.length_a   1.000
_cell.length_b   1.000
_cell.length_c   1.000
_cell.angle_alpha   90.00
_cell.angle_beta   90.00
_cell.angle_gamma   90.00
#
_symmetry.space_group_name_H-M   'P 1'
#
loop_
_entity.id
_entity.type
_entity.pdbx_description
1 polymer ?
#
loop_
_entity_poly.entity_id
_entity_poly.type
_entity_poly.pdbx_seq_one_letter_code
_entity_poly.pdbx_strand_id
1 'polypeptide(L)'
;MKSQTIRFLRTTTLVAIGLGVHSLANAATLEIEITNLTQGITFTPFIVTTHQAPHQFFKTGTTASNSLQKMAEGGNIAGLESDAMAAGATVVANPNQGLLAPGMSVASFDIEASDGAMLSLASMLLPTNDGFAGIDSWAIPTEKGSYNIWVSAYDAGTEINNELIVAGAGGPGQIGIPANPSGQGGTNGSGVSTTEENMTIHIHRGNLGDDDDMAGKSDLNNTVHRWLNPVLKVTVTVK
;
A
#
# COMPACT_ATOMS: atom_id res chain seq x y z
N MET A 1 -46.60 -45.13 65.33
CA MET A 1 -45.24 -45.22 64.76
C MET A 1 -45.27 -44.74 63.32
N LYS A 2 -44.52 -43.66 63.05
CA LYS A 2 -44.05 -43.09 61.76
C LYS A 2 -45.10 -42.76 60.67
N SER A 3 -45.50 -41.48 60.64
CA SER A 3 -46.11 -40.79 59.50
C SER A 3 -45.04 -40.50 58.44
N GLN A 4 -45.30 -40.85 57.17
CA GLN A 4 -44.46 -40.57 56.01
C GLN A 4 -45.02 -39.35 55.28
N THR A 5 -44.27 -38.26 55.26
CA THR A 5 -44.65 -37.03 54.54
C THR A 5 -43.98 -37.02 53.16
N ILE A 6 -44.78 -37.14 52.10
CA ILE A 6 -44.31 -37.04 50.71
C ILE A 6 -44.13 -35.56 50.38
N ARG A 7 -42.89 -35.13 50.13
CA ARG A 7 -42.56 -33.79 49.62
C ARG A 7 -42.45 -33.83 48.09
N PHE A 8 -43.34 -33.15 47.40
CA PHE A 8 -43.21 -32.86 45.97
C PHE A 8 -42.21 -31.73 45.77
N LEU A 9 -41.10 -32.01 45.10
CA LEU A 9 -40.12 -31.01 44.67
C LEU A 9 -40.61 -30.42 43.33
N ARG A 10 -41.02 -29.14 43.32
CA ARG A 10 -41.31 -28.40 42.09
C ARG A 10 -40.01 -27.85 41.53
N THR A 11 -39.54 -28.41 40.43
CA THR A 11 -38.40 -27.88 39.68
C THR A 11 -38.87 -26.75 38.78
N THR A 12 -38.61 -25.50 39.17
CA THR A 12 -38.88 -24.32 38.33
C THR A 12 -37.68 -24.10 37.41
N THR A 13 -37.83 -24.44 36.12
CA THR A 13 -36.82 -24.15 35.10
C THR A 13 -36.93 -22.67 34.71
N LEU A 14 -35.95 -21.84 35.10
CA LEU A 14 -35.79 -20.50 34.55
C LEU A 14 -35.15 -20.62 33.15
N VAL A 15 -35.89 -20.24 32.11
CA VAL A 15 -35.32 -19.97 30.78
C VAL A 15 -34.81 -18.54 30.80
N ALA A 16 -33.48 -18.37 30.91
CA ALA A 16 -32.83 -17.08 30.72
C ALA A 16 -32.77 -16.77 29.23
N ILE A 17 -33.66 -15.88 28.76
CA ILE A 17 -33.56 -15.29 27.43
C ILE A 17 -32.41 -14.29 27.48
N GLY A 18 -31.23 -14.70 27.00
CA GLY A 18 -30.10 -13.79 26.80
C GLY A 18 -30.44 -12.78 25.71
N LEU A 19 -30.75 -11.55 26.10
CA LEU A 19 -30.75 -10.40 25.19
C LEU A 19 -29.31 -10.16 24.75
N GLY A 20 -28.92 -10.76 23.62
CA GLY A 20 -27.69 -10.41 22.95
C GLY A 20 -27.76 -8.97 22.50
N VAL A 21 -27.02 -8.09 23.19
CA VAL A 21 -26.68 -6.76 22.69
C VAL A 21 -25.83 -6.96 21.43
N HIS A 22 -26.49 -6.94 20.28
CA HIS A 22 -25.80 -6.82 19.00
C HIS A 22 -25.31 -5.38 18.94
N SER A 23 -24.00 -5.17 19.14
CA SER A 23 -23.37 -3.90 18.80
C SER A 23 -23.66 -3.66 17.32
N LEU A 24 -24.46 -2.63 17.02
CA LEU A 24 -24.59 -2.15 15.66
C LEU A 24 -23.17 -1.75 15.22
N ALA A 25 -22.62 -2.46 14.25
CA ALA A 25 -21.33 -2.11 13.67
C ALA A 25 -21.46 -0.70 13.11
N ASN A 26 -20.79 0.27 13.73
CA ASN A 26 -20.71 1.61 13.19
C ASN A 26 -19.66 1.57 12.08
N ALA A 27 -20.09 1.72 10.83
CA ALA A 27 -19.20 2.02 9.73
C ALA A 27 -18.88 3.52 9.76
N ALA A 28 -17.61 3.87 9.57
CA ALA A 28 -17.16 5.24 9.37
C ALA A 28 -16.85 5.45 7.89
N THR A 29 -17.32 6.56 7.33
CA THR A 29 -16.87 7.02 6.02
C THR A 29 -15.60 7.83 6.19
N LEU A 30 -14.54 7.44 5.47
CA LEU A 30 -13.29 8.19 5.40
C LEU A 30 -13.24 8.96 4.10
N GLU A 31 -12.79 10.20 4.14
CA GLU A 31 -12.36 10.94 2.95
C GLU A 31 -10.84 10.94 2.87
N ILE A 32 -10.31 10.55 1.72
CA ILE A 32 -8.88 10.37 1.47
C ILE A 32 -8.39 11.39 0.45
N GLU A 33 -7.27 12.05 0.75
CA GLU A 33 -6.48 12.83 -0.21
C GLU A 33 -5.05 12.28 -0.24
N ILE A 34 -4.47 12.15 -1.44
CA ILE A 34 -3.09 11.68 -1.62
C ILE A 34 -2.34 12.74 -2.42
N THR A 35 -1.25 13.26 -1.85
CA THR A 35 -0.37 14.24 -2.51
C THR A 35 0.98 13.63 -2.81
N ASN A 36 1.43 13.75 -4.06
CA ASN A 36 2.79 13.45 -4.47
C ASN A 36 3.73 14.59 -4.03
N LEU A 37 4.63 14.30 -3.10
CA LEU A 37 5.57 15.29 -2.53
C LEU A 37 6.89 15.39 -3.31
N THR A 38 7.08 14.55 -4.32
CA THR A 38 8.33 14.48 -5.07
C THR A 38 8.36 15.51 -6.20
N GLN A 39 9.55 15.81 -6.70
CA GLN A 39 9.75 16.73 -7.84
C GLN A 39 9.85 16.03 -9.21
N GLY A 40 10.18 14.74 -9.23
CA GLY A 40 10.51 14.02 -10.46
C GLY A 40 10.06 12.55 -10.49
N ILE A 41 9.29 12.12 -9.49
CA ILE A 41 8.73 10.77 -9.44
C ILE A 41 7.24 10.84 -9.74
N THR A 42 6.79 9.95 -10.60
CA THR A 42 5.38 9.74 -10.94
C THR A 42 4.88 8.47 -10.26
N PHE A 43 3.70 8.51 -9.66
CA PHE A 43 3.10 7.30 -9.08
C PHE A 43 2.22 6.59 -10.10
N THR A 44 2.27 5.26 -10.13
CA THR A 44 1.33 4.43 -10.89
C THR A 44 -0.06 4.44 -10.23
N PRO A 45 -1.08 3.74 -10.78
CA PRO A 45 -2.37 3.62 -10.12
C PRO A 45 -2.23 3.24 -8.65
N PHE A 46 -2.88 3.99 -7.77
CA PHE A 46 -2.99 3.67 -6.35
C PHE A 46 -4.02 2.57 -6.12
N ILE A 47 -3.77 1.72 -5.14
CA ILE A 47 -4.80 0.91 -4.49
C ILE A 47 -4.91 1.35 -3.03
N VAL A 48 -6.14 1.58 -2.55
CA VAL A 48 -6.45 1.95 -1.17
C VAL A 48 -7.51 1.01 -0.63
N THR A 49 -7.30 0.49 0.57
CA THR A 49 -8.19 -0.49 1.19
C THR A 49 -8.44 -0.17 2.65
N THR A 50 -9.64 -0.50 3.11
CA THR A 50 -9.93 -0.65 4.54
C THR A 50 -10.20 -2.13 4.80
N HIS A 51 -9.54 -2.70 5.80
CA HIS A 51 -9.58 -4.13 6.06
C HIS A 51 -9.40 -4.46 7.54
N GLN A 52 -9.64 -5.72 7.87
CA GLN A 52 -9.42 -6.25 9.22
C GLN A 52 -8.19 -7.13 9.22
N ALA A 53 -7.55 -7.27 10.39
CA ALA A 53 -6.52 -8.27 10.57
C ALA A 53 -7.06 -9.68 10.22
N PRO A 54 -6.23 -10.56 9.62
CA PRO A 54 -4.79 -10.45 9.45
C PRO A 54 -4.35 -9.96 8.05
N HIS A 55 -5.23 -9.36 7.25
CA HIS A 55 -4.85 -8.87 5.93
C HIS A 55 -3.82 -7.73 6.06
N GLN A 56 -2.90 -7.68 5.10
CA GLN A 56 -1.85 -6.66 4.97
C GLN A 56 -1.35 -6.69 3.52
N PHE A 57 -0.94 -5.55 2.98
CA PHE A 57 -0.29 -5.48 1.67
C PHE A 57 1.18 -5.88 1.76
N PHE A 58 1.87 -5.46 2.83
CA PHE A 58 3.30 -5.71 2.97
C PHE A 58 3.76 -5.64 4.42
N LYS A 59 4.94 -6.20 4.68
CA LYS A 59 5.63 -6.04 5.97
C LYS A 59 7.12 -5.91 5.75
N THR A 60 7.72 -4.84 6.26
CA THR A 60 9.17 -4.62 6.22
C THR A 60 9.93 -5.81 6.83
N GLY A 61 11.03 -6.19 6.20
CA GLY A 61 11.86 -7.33 6.59
C GLY A 61 11.29 -8.69 6.18
N THR A 62 10.24 -8.72 5.36
CA THR A 62 9.68 -9.95 4.79
C THR A 62 9.73 -9.93 3.27
N THR A 63 9.65 -11.10 2.65
CA THR A 63 9.58 -11.21 1.18
C THR A 63 8.27 -10.64 0.66
N ALA A 64 8.33 -9.89 -0.44
CA ALA A 64 7.14 -9.39 -1.13
C ALA A 64 6.23 -10.54 -1.59
N SER A 65 4.92 -10.35 -1.49
CA SER A 65 3.97 -11.24 -2.15
C SER A 65 4.07 -11.09 -3.67
N ASN A 66 3.64 -12.09 -4.43
CA ASN A 66 3.60 -12.00 -5.89
C ASN A 66 2.71 -10.83 -6.38
N SER A 67 1.64 -10.50 -5.64
CA SER A 67 0.79 -9.35 -5.94
C SER A 67 1.51 -8.02 -5.68
N LEU A 68 2.24 -7.92 -4.57
CA LEU A 68 3.04 -6.74 -4.26
C LEU A 68 4.19 -6.56 -5.27
N GLN A 69 4.87 -7.64 -5.64
CA GLN A 69 5.92 -7.63 -6.66
C GLN A 69 5.42 -7.06 -7.99
N LYS A 70 4.30 -7.57 -8.51
CA LYS A 70 3.71 -7.07 -9.76
C LYS A 70 3.29 -5.60 -9.68
N MET A 71 2.85 -5.16 -8.51
CA MET A 71 2.53 -3.75 -8.29
C MET A 71 3.81 -2.92 -8.26
N ALA A 72 4.84 -3.34 -7.53
CA ALA A 72 6.08 -2.60 -7.33
C ALA A 72 6.97 -2.53 -8.57
N GLU A 73 6.99 -3.58 -9.40
CA GLU A 73 7.79 -3.64 -10.63
C GLU A 73 7.08 -3.02 -11.84
N GLY A 74 5.73 -3.11 -11.91
CA GLY A 74 4.98 -2.78 -13.12
C GLY A 74 3.78 -1.86 -12.94
N GLY A 75 3.47 -1.44 -11.71
CA GLY A 75 2.28 -0.68 -11.38
C GLY A 75 0.97 -1.47 -11.51
N ASN A 76 1.03 -2.79 -11.63
CA ASN A 76 -0.17 -3.63 -11.79
C ASN A 76 -0.80 -3.97 -10.44
N ILE A 77 -1.89 -3.28 -10.10
CA ILE A 77 -2.61 -3.44 -8.82
C ILE A 77 -3.64 -4.58 -8.80
N ALA A 78 -3.91 -5.27 -9.91
CA ALA A 78 -5.02 -6.22 -10.02
C ALA A 78 -4.89 -7.41 -9.04
N GLY A 79 -3.65 -7.84 -8.75
CA GLY A 79 -3.38 -8.88 -7.76
C GLY A 79 -3.74 -8.43 -6.35
N LEU A 80 -3.29 -7.23 -5.93
CA LEU A 80 -3.58 -6.68 -4.61
C LEU A 80 -5.08 -6.42 -4.42
N GLU A 81 -5.77 -5.95 -5.47
CA GLU A 81 -7.22 -5.77 -5.47
C GLU A 81 -7.94 -7.10 -5.25
N SER A 82 -7.56 -8.15 -5.99
CA SER A 82 -8.14 -9.48 -5.82
C SER A 82 -7.91 -10.05 -4.43
N ASP A 83 -6.68 -9.91 -3.90
CA ASP A 83 -6.31 -10.39 -2.56
C ASP A 83 -7.10 -9.66 -1.46
N ALA A 84 -7.28 -8.35 -1.60
CA ALA A 84 -8.05 -7.53 -0.67
C ALA A 84 -9.55 -7.86 -0.69
N MET A 85 -10.14 -8.01 -1.88
CA MET A 85 -11.54 -8.42 -2.03
C MET A 85 -11.78 -9.82 -1.44
N ALA A 86 -10.85 -10.75 -1.65
CA ALA A 86 -10.92 -12.09 -1.06
C ALA A 86 -10.84 -12.07 0.47
N ALA A 87 -10.15 -11.08 1.04
CA ALA A 87 -10.11 -10.84 2.48
C ALA A 87 -11.33 -10.05 3.02
N GLY A 88 -12.29 -9.69 2.17
CA GLY A 88 -13.48 -8.92 2.56
C GLY A 88 -13.20 -7.44 2.82
N ALA A 89 -12.11 -6.90 2.28
CA ALA A 89 -11.77 -5.48 2.38
C ALA A 89 -12.72 -4.62 1.52
N THR A 90 -12.92 -3.36 1.93
CA THR A 90 -13.41 -2.32 1.02
C THR A 90 -12.23 -1.86 0.17
N VAL A 91 -12.42 -1.74 -1.15
CA VAL A 91 -11.34 -1.39 -2.08
C VAL A 91 -11.71 -0.15 -2.89
N VAL A 92 -10.79 0.79 -2.99
CA VAL A 92 -10.78 1.86 -4.01
C VAL A 92 -9.52 1.67 -4.85
N ALA A 93 -9.71 1.26 -6.10
CA ALA A 93 -8.64 1.03 -7.06
C ALA A 93 -8.56 2.18 -8.08
N ASN A 94 -7.34 2.60 -8.40
CA ASN A 94 -7.02 3.63 -9.38
C ASN A 94 -7.81 4.95 -9.21
N PRO A 95 -7.85 5.58 -8.01
CA PRO A 95 -8.65 6.78 -7.78
C PRO A 95 -8.25 7.97 -8.65
N ASN A 96 -6.97 8.03 -9.08
CA ASN A 96 -6.46 9.06 -9.98
C ASN A 96 -6.67 8.77 -11.48
N GLN A 97 -7.26 7.61 -11.82
CA GLN A 97 -7.48 7.18 -13.21
C GLN A 97 -6.18 7.12 -14.04
N GLY A 98 -5.08 6.70 -13.43
CA GLY A 98 -3.77 6.58 -14.05
C GLY A 98 -2.67 7.18 -13.18
N LEU A 99 -1.67 7.76 -13.86
CA LEU A 99 -0.45 8.26 -13.26
C LEU A 99 -0.67 9.55 -12.45
N LEU A 100 -0.08 9.65 -11.26
CA LEU A 100 -0.05 10.89 -10.48
C LEU A 100 1.31 11.57 -10.61
N ALA A 101 1.33 12.68 -11.34
CA ALA A 101 2.54 13.46 -11.62
C ALA A 101 3.14 14.12 -10.35
N PRO A 102 4.43 14.51 -10.38
CA PRO A 102 5.08 15.27 -9.30
C PRO A 102 4.28 16.49 -8.83
N GLY A 103 4.19 16.70 -7.51
CA GLY A 103 3.51 17.85 -6.91
C GLY A 103 1.98 17.86 -6.99
N MET A 104 1.36 16.85 -7.62
CA MET A 104 -0.09 16.77 -7.80
C MET A 104 -0.77 16.02 -6.65
N SER A 105 -2.05 16.32 -6.42
CA SER A 105 -2.94 15.54 -5.54
C SER A 105 -3.96 14.74 -6.35
N VAL A 106 -4.32 13.57 -5.85
CA VAL A 106 -5.55 12.86 -6.26
C VAL A 106 -6.74 13.64 -5.73
N ALA A 107 -7.81 13.78 -6.54
CA ALA A 107 -9.08 14.34 -6.06
C ALA A 107 -9.60 13.53 -4.86
N SER A 108 -10.20 14.19 -3.87
CA SER A 108 -10.66 13.47 -2.69
C SER A 108 -11.73 12.43 -3.04
N PHE A 109 -11.67 11.29 -2.35
CA PHE A 109 -12.60 10.19 -2.54
C PHE A 109 -12.94 9.53 -1.20
N ASP A 110 -14.13 8.94 -1.15
CA ASP A 110 -14.63 8.27 0.05
C ASP A 110 -14.32 6.77 0.03
N ILE A 111 -14.02 6.21 1.22
CA ILE A 111 -13.91 4.78 1.46
C ILE A 111 -14.57 4.43 2.80
N GLU A 112 -15.39 3.38 2.80
CA GLU A 112 -16.08 2.91 4.00
C GLU A 112 -15.16 2.04 4.86
N ALA A 113 -15.15 2.26 6.16
CA ALA A 113 -14.39 1.50 7.14
C ALA A 113 -15.33 0.90 8.19
N SER A 114 -15.20 -0.40 8.46
CA SER A 114 -15.87 -1.01 9.62
C SER A 114 -15.17 -0.62 10.93
N ASP A 115 -15.86 -0.80 12.05
CA ASP A 115 -15.25 -0.60 13.37
C ASP A 115 -13.99 -1.46 13.54
N GLY A 116 -12.92 -0.86 14.06
CA GLY A 116 -11.62 -1.50 14.21
C GLY A 116 -10.84 -1.77 12.91
N ALA A 117 -11.35 -1.31 11.75
CA ALA A 117 -10.64 -1.48 10.48
C ALA A 117 -9.31 -0.70 10.45
N MET A 118 -8.44 -1.12 9.56
CA MET A 118 -7.15 -0.49 9.27
C MET A 118 -7.12 -0.04 7.81
N LEU A 119 -6.37 1.03 7.53
CA LEU A 119 -6.15 1.55 6.19
C LEU A 119 -4.85 0.99 5.62
N SER A 120 -4.87 0.58 4.35
CA SER A 120 -3.66 0.30 3.58
C SER A 120 -3.69 0.94 2.22
N LEU A 121 -2.51 1.29 1.72
CA LEU A 121 -2.32 1.97 0.44
C LEU A 121 -1.04 1.44 -0.20
N ALA A 122 -1.03 1.28 -1.53
CA ALA A 122 0.19 1.01 -2.27
C ALA A 122 0.17 1.64 -3.67
N SER A 123 1.33 2.06 -4.16
CA SER A 123 1.57 2.48 -5.56
C SER A 123 3.06 2.44 -5.89
N MET A 124 3.41 2.04 -7.12
CA MET A 124 4.79 2.04 -7.61
C MET A 124 5.26 3.46 -7.92
N LEU A 125 6.56 3.69 -7.68
CA LEU A 125 7.28 4.90 -8.09
C LEU A 125 7.86 4.70 -9.49
N LEU A 126 7.68 5.66 -10.38
CA LEU A 126 8.36 5.72 -11.67
C LEU A 126 9.22 6.98 -11.77
N PRO A 127 10.46 6.88 -12.28
CA PRO A 127 11.15 5.64 -12.63
C PRO A 127 11.80 4.96 -11.41
N THR A 128 11.47 3.69 -11.15
CA THR A 128 12.21 2.78 -10.25
C THR A 128 12.11 1.35 -10.77
N ASN A 129 12.98 0.48 -10.25
CA ASN A 129 13.04 -0.95 -10.54
C ASN A 129 11.84 -1.67 -9.88
N ASP A 130 11.85 -1.74 -8.55
CA ASP A 130 10.78 -2.31 -7.72
C ASP A 130 10.41 -1.40 -6.53
N GLY A 131 10.52 -0.09 -6.74
CA GLY A 131 10.21 0.92 -5.74
C GLY A 131 8.71 1.21 -5.63
N PHE A 132 8.17 1.23 -4.41
CA PHE A 132 6.77 1.56 -4.14
C PHE A 132 6.61 2.42 -2.89
N ALA A 133 5.54 3.21 -2.81
CA ALA A 133 5.12 3.85 -1.56
C ALA A 133 3.94 3.09 -1.00
N GLY A 134 3.88 2.97 0.33
CA GLY A 134 2.76 2.27 0.94
C GLY A 134 2.53 2.57 2.41
N ILE A 135 1.27 2.44 2.79
CA ILE A 135 0.80 2.38 4.16
C ILE A 135 0.33 0.95 4.36
N ASP A 136 0.80 0.28 5.41
CA ASP A 136 0.29 -1.03 5.79
C ASP A 136 -0.38 -0.94 7.16
N SER A 137 -1.61 -1.43 7.24
CA SER A 137 -2.36 -1.65 8.47
C SER A 137 -2.38 -0.45 9.44
N TRP A 138 -2.55 0.78 8.92
CA TRP A 138 -2.67 1.97 9.77
C TRP A 138 -4.01 1.95 10.51
N ALA A 139 -3.95 1.93 11.84
CA ALA A 139 -5.15 1.93 12.67
C ALA A 139 -5.95 3.24 12.47
N ILE A 140 -7.20 3.10 12.03
CA ILE A 140 -8.08 4.24 11.79
C ILE A 140 -8.55 4.80 13.14
N PRO A 141 -8.35 6.10 13.42
CA PRO A 141 -8.83 6.73 14.64
C PRO A 141 -10.36 6.69 14.76
N THR A 142 -10.86 6.49 15.98
CA THR A 142 -12.29 6.57 16.28
C THR A 142 -12.79 8.00 16.45
N GLU A 143 -11.87 8.95 16.69
CA GLU A 143 -12.20 10.37 16.82
C GLU A 143 -12.35 11.00 15.42
N LYS A 144 -13.38 11.83 15.27
CA LYS A 144 -13.60 12.59 14.05
C LYS A 144 -12.51 13.65 13.90
N GLY A 145 -11.97 13.79 12.70
CA GLY A 145 -10.89 14.73 12.46
C GLY A 145 -10.07 14.37 11.24
N SER A 146 -9.06 15.18 10.96
CA SER A 146 -8.16 15.01 9.84
C SER A 146 -6.77 14.61 10.34
N TYR A 147 -6.23 13.54 9.75
CA TYR A 147 -4.97 12.92 10.15
C TYR A 147 -4.03 12.86 8.95
N ASN A 148 -2.81 13.37 9.11
CA ASN A 148 -1.78 13.34 8.08
C ASN A 148 -0.84 12.16 8.29
N ILE A 149 -0.67 11.34 7.26
CA ILE A 149 0.29 10.23 7.21
C ILE A 149 1.36 10.59 6.19
N TRP A 150 2.62 10.57 6.63
CA TRP A 150 3.78 10.84 5.78
C TRP A 150 4.38 9.50 5.35
N VAL A 151 4.30 9.20 4.06
CA VAL A 151 4.60 7.86 3.53
C VAL A 151 5.99 7.84 2.92
N SER A 152 6.77 6.82 3.28
CA SER A 152 8.09 6.58 2.70
C SER A 152 8.01 5.68 1.45
N ALA A 153 9.02 5.78 0.61
CA ALA A 153 9.29 4.80 -0.44
C ALA A 153 9.98 3.57 0.16
N TYR A 154 9.58 2.42 -0.35
CA TYR A 154 10.07 1.08 -0.07
C TYR A 154 10.57 0.43 -1.34
N ASP A 155 11.47 -0.50 -1.18
CA ASP A 155 12.03 -1.40 -2.18
C ASP A 155 11.43 -2.78 -1.91
N ALA A 156 10.88 -3.44 -2.93
CA ALA A 156 10.22 -4.73 -2.76
C ALA A 156 11.21 -5.87 -2.49
N GLY A 157 12.48 -5.69 -2.84
CA GLY A 157 13.54 -6.68 -2.73
C GLY A 157 13.34 -7.84 -3.69
N THR A 158 12.77 -7.58 -4.87
CA THR A 158 12.45 -8.62 -5.87
C THR A 158 13.31 -8.53 -7.12
N GLU A 159 13.95 -7.39 -7.37
CA GLU A 159 14.98 -7.25 -8.39
C GLU A 159 16.17 -6.37 -7.97
N ILE A 160 17.17 -6.31 -8.85
CA ILE A 160 18.35 -5.47 -8.63
C ILE A 160 18.01 -4.05 -9.08
N ASN A 161 18.31 -3.05 -8.24
CA ASN A 161 18.22 -1.64 -8.63
C ASN A 161 19.36 -1.24 -9.56
N ASN A 162 19.27 -1.66 -10.82
CA ASN A 162 20.27 -1.32 -11.84
C ASN A 162 20.08 0.08 -12.42
N GLU A 163 18.90 0.68 -12.22
CA GLU A 163 18.51 2.00 -12.75
C GLU A 163 18.55 2.11 -14.28
N LEU A 164 18.28 0.99 -14.97
CA LEU A 164 18.22 0.96 -16.43
C LEU A 164 16.78 1.01 -16.92
N ILE A 165 16.48 1.87 -17.90
CA ILE A 165 15.16 1.98 -18.51
C ILE A 165 15.08 0.95 -19.65
N VAL A 166 14.27 -0.09 -19.45
CA VAL A 166 14.20 -1.23 -20.37
C VAL A 166 12.78 -1.38 -20.90
N ALA A 167 12.61 -1.18 -22.21
CA ALA A 167 11.34 -1.38 -22.88
C ALA A 167 10.85 -2.83 -22.71
N GLY A 168 9.64 -3.00 -22.16
CA GLY A 168 9.04 -4.31 -21.92
C GLY A 168 9.43 -4.97 -20.60
N ALA A 169 10.16 -4.26 -19.72
CA ALA A 169 10.27 -4.62 -18.30
C ALA A 169 8.96 -4.35 -17.53
N GLY A 170 8.99 -4.51 -16.21
CA GLY A 170 7.85 -4.25 -15.33
C GLY A 170 6.95 -5.44 -15.07
N GLY A 171 7.56 -6.63 -15.05
CA GLY A 171 6.90 -7.86 -14.63
C GLY A 171 7.91 -8.80 -13.98
N PRO A 172 7.44 -9.78 -13.18
CA PRO A 172 8.32 -10.68 -12.44
C PRO A 172 9.39 -11.34 -13.33
N GLY A 173 10.65 -11.09 -12.98
CA GLY A 173 11.82 -11.61 -13.70
C GLY A 173 12.24 -10.81 -14.94
N GLN A 174 11.58 -9.69 -15.24
CA GLN A 174 11.97 -8.78 -16.32
C GLN A 174 12.75 -7.60 -15.74
N ILE A 175 14.07 -7.78 -15.63
CA ILE A 175 14.95 -6.81 -14.97
C ILE A 175 14.89 -5.44 -15.66
N GLY A 176 14.63 -4.39 -14.89
CA GLY A 176 14.77 -3.00 -15.32
C GLY A 176 13.53 -2.15 -15.07
N ILE A 177 13.70 -0.85 -15.24
CA ILE A 177 12.65 0.16 -15.07
C ILE A 177 11.73 0.13 -16.29
N PRO A 178 10.41 -0.11 -16.12
CA PRO A 178 9.50 -0.25 -17.25
C PRO A 178 9.22 1.05 -18.01
N ALA A 179 9.30 2.19 -17.31
CA ALA A 179 8.96 3.48 -17.88
C ALA A 179 9.60 4.64 -17.12
N ASN A 180 9.89 5.71 -17.85
CA ASN A 180 10.18 7.03 -17.29
C ASN A 180 9.18 8.06 -17.83
N PRO A 181 8.08 8.33 -17.12
CA PRO A 181 7.04 9.26 -17.56
C PRO A 181 7.51 10.71 -17.74
N SER A 182 8.59 11.13 -17.07
CA SER A 182 9.12 12.50 -17.23
C SER A 182 9.76 12.71 -18.61
N GLY A 183 10.24 11.64 -19.25
CA GLY A 183 11.05 11.71 -20.47
C GLY A 183 12.43 12.33 -20.26
N GLN A 184 12.86 12.54 -19.01
CA GLN A 184 14.13 13.19 -18.65
C GLN A 184 15.22 12.18 -18.28
N GLY A 185 15.15 10.97 -18.84
CA GLY A 185 16.16 9.92 -18.66
C GLY A 185 17.18 9.92 -19.79
N GLY A 186 18.35 9.34 -19.51
CA GLY A 186 19.39 9.05 -20.47
C GLY A 186 19.19 7.68 -21.14
N THR A 187 20.27 7.20 -21.75
CA THR A 187 20.34 5.89 -22.43
C THR A 187 21.72 5.27 -22.28
N ASN A 188 21.80 3.95 -22.44
CA ASN A 188 23.05 3.16 -22.42
C ASN A 188 23.81 3.21 -21.08
N GLY A 189 23.09 3.38 -19.97
CA GLY A 189 23.65 3.19 -18.63
C GLY A 189 24.26 1.78 -18.49
N SER A 190 25.40 1.70 -17.80
CA SER A 190 26.07 0.42 -17.53
C SER A 190 25.44 -0.39 -16.38
N GLY A 191 24.56 0.22 -15.60
CA GLY A 191 23.88 -0.35 -14.44
C GLY A 191 24.56 0.07 -13.14
N VAL A 192 23.82 0.70 -12.23
CA VAL A 192 24.34 1.16 -10.93
C VAL A 192 24.73 -0.01 -10.03
N SER A 193 23.96 -1.10 -10.11
CA SER A 193 24.23 -2.34 -9.39
C SER A 193 24.06 -3.56 -10.28
N THR A 194 24.83 -4.60 -9.96
CA THR A 194 24.75 -5.94 -10.57
C THR A 194 24.33 -7.02 -9.59
N THR A 195 24.14 -6.67 -8.32
CA THR A 195 23.74 -7.56 -7.22
C THR A 195 22.86 -6.81 -6.23
N GLU A 196 21.91 -7.49 -5.59
CA GLU A 196 21.15 -6.95 -4.47
C GLU A 196 21.33 -7.89 -3.28
N GLU A 197 21.79 -7.34 -2.15
CA GLU A 197 22.03 -8.15 -0.95
C GLU A 197 20.76 -8.33 -0.12
N ASN A 198 19.85 -7.35 -0.14
CA ASN A 198 18.62 -7.38 0.62
C ASN A 198 17.42 -7.74 -0.27
N MET A 199 17.00 -9.00 -0.18
CA MET A 199 15.86 -9.55 -0.93
C MET A 199 14.55 -9.52 -0.13
N THR A 200 14.39 -8.54 0.77
CA THR A 200 13.18 -8.34 1.57
C THR A 200 12.72 -6.90 1.48
N ILE A 201 11.43 -6.67 1.74
CA ILE A 201 10.86 -5.32 1.72
C ILE A 201 11.59 -4.43 2.71
N HIS A 202 12.12 -3.30 2.25
CA HIS A 202 12.86 -2.35 3.08
C HIS A 202 12.67 -0.92 2.59
N ILE A 203 13.15 0.07 3.35
CA ILE A 203 13.09 1.47 2.91
C ILE A 203 13.99 1.62 1.67
N HIS A 204 13.42 2.16 0.59
CA HIS A 204 14.18 2.37 -0.64
C HIS A 204 15.23 3.44 -0.39
N ARG A 205 16.44 3.19 -0.89
CA ARG A 205 17.60 4.07 -0.74
C ARG A 205 17.58 5.33 -1.63
N GLY A 206 16.48 5.59 -2.34
CA GLY A 206 16.43 6.56 -3.44
C GLY A 206 17.12 6.07 -4.72
N ASN A 207 16.78 6.68 -5.85
CA ASN A 207 17.62 6.60 -7.04
C ASN A 207 18.93 7.38 -6.83
N LEU A 208 20.01 6.88 -7.42
CA LEU A 208 21.29 7.56 -7.52
C LEU A 208 21.29 8.49 -8.74
N GLY A 209 21.03 7.93 -9.92
CA GLY A 209 21.18 8.59 -11.21
C GLY A 209 22.62 8.97 -11.57
N ASP A 210 22.81 9.54 -12.75
CA ASP A 210 24.02 10.26 -13.16
C ASP A 210 23.70 11.51 -14.01
N ASP A 211 24.73 12.09 -14.63
CA ASP A 211 24.67 13.29 -15.46
C ASP A 211 25.09 13.05 -16.93
N ASP A 212 25.11 11.79 -17.39
CA ASP A 212 25.47 11.41 -18.76
C ASP A 212 24.25 10.84 -19.52
N ASP A 213 23.58 11.68 -20.30
CA ASP A 213 22.37 11.29 -21.02
C ASP A 213 22.58 10.19 -22.10
N MET A 214 23.82 9.86 -22.46
CA MET A 214 24.14 8.89 -23.52
C MET A 214 24.95 7.67 -23.06
N ALA A 215 25.42 7.64 -21.80
CA ALA A 215 26.19 6.54 -21.23
C ALA A 215 26.08 6.51 -19.69
N GLY A 216 27.21 6.49 -18.99
CA GLY A 216 27.23 6.49 -17.53
C GLY A 216 26.86 5.16 -16.87
N LYS A 217 26.39 5.27 -15.63
CA LYS A 217 26.01 4.15 -14.75
C LYS A 217 24.50 3.95 -14.69
N SER A 218 23.71 4.98 -14.95
CA SER A 218 22.25 4.98 -14.78
C SER A 218 21.59 5.61 -16.00
N ASP A 219 20.41 5.12 -16.39
CA ASP A 219 19.58 5.84 -17.35
C ASP A 219 18.78 6.97 -16.66
N LEU A 220 18.92 7.13 -15.34
CA LEU A 220 18.22 8.15 -14.57
C LEU A 220 19.09 9.38 -14.35
N ASN A 221 18.53 10.56 -14.58
CA ASN A 221 19.19 11.82 -14.26
C ASN A 221 19.21 12.12 -12.75
N ASN A 222 20.40 12.35 -12.17
CA ASN A 222 20.61 12.61 -10.74
C ASN A 222 20.05 13.95 -10.24
N THR A 223 19.71 14.88 -11.13
CA THR A 223 19.08 16.16 -10.78
C THR A 223 17.55 16.09 -10.80
N VAL A 224 16.99 15.07 -11.46
CA VAL A 224 15.54 14.92 -11.68
C VAL A 224 14.96 13.82 -10.82
N HIS A 225 15.50 12.60 -10.92
CA HIS A 225 14.86 11.39 -10.40
C HIS A 225 15.27 11.03 -8.97
N ARG A 226 16.01 11.89 -8.28
CA ARG A 226 16.31 11.72 -6.85
C ARG A 226 15.14 12.22 -6.01
N TRP A 227 14.93 11.58 -4.87
CA TRP A 227 13.95 12.00 -3.87
C TRP A 227 14.50 11.85 -2.45
N LEU A 228 13.79 12.46 -1.51
CA LEU A 228 13.93 12.21 -0.08
C LEU A 228 12.58 11.71 0.44
N ASN A 229 12.61 10.90 1.49
CA ASN A 229 11.39 10.56 2.22
C ASN A 229 10.95 11.76 3.09
N PRO A 230 9.64 11.98 3.28
CA PRO A 230 8.51 11.22 2.71
C PRO A 230 8.23 11.55 1.24
N VAL A 231 7.69 10.59 0.50
CA VAL A 231 7.33 10.73 -0.93
C VAL A 231 5.85 11.02 -1.16
N LEU A 232 4.99 10.66 -0.20
CA LEU A 232 3.57 11.04 -0.20
C LEU A 232 3.17 11.68 1.12
N LYS A 233 2.16 12.54 1.03
CA LYS A 233 1.30 12.88 2.15
C LYS A 233 -0.07 12.27 1.87
N VAL A 234 -0.60 11.53 2.82
CA VAL A 234 -1.98 11.02 2.79
C VAL A 234 -2.76 11.70 3.90
N THR A 235 -3.81 12.42 3.54
CA THR A 235 -4.74 13.03 4.50
C THR A 235 -5.95 12.12 4.62
N VAL A 236 -6.25 11.67 5.84
CA VAL A 236 -7.42 10.84 6.15
C VAL A 236 -8.36 11.65 7.02
N THR A 237 -9.57 11.91 6.56
CA THR A 237 -10.61 12.59 7.32
C THR A 237 -11.68 11.61 7.76
N VAL A 238 -11.81 11.41 9.07
CA VAL A 238 -12.85 10.58 9.70
C VAL A 238 -14.09 11.45 9.92
N LYS A 239 -15.21 11.11 9.24
CA LYS A 239 -16.44 11.92 9.18
C LYS A 239 -17.39 11.74 10.37
#